data_AF-A0A954N4J0-F1
#
_entry.id   AF-A0A954N4J0-F1
#
_cell.length_a   1.000
_cell.length_b   1.000
_cell.length_c   1.000
_cell.angle_alpha   90.00
_cell.angle_beta   90.00
_cell.angle_gamma   90.00
#
_symmetry.space_group_name_H-M   'P 1'
#
loop_
_entity.id
_entity.type
_entity.pdbx_description
1 polymer ?
#
loop_
_entity_poly.entity_id
_entity_poly.type
_entity_poly.pdbx_seq_one_letter_code
_entity_poly.pdbx_strand_id
1 'polypeptide(L)'
;TAGQALTFLACVILPLNLWFYDAQGLLLVENNLWLAGLACCTLYVATVYVLRDPMFLYAVEAGITLTVMLFLGHRGWVGHLSAWSVASLVLGVSSLLLETAFPMSEDETFSRKRFGKPLFHSGLLQLVASVSILLLVQCVSWFTPPGYSLLGYDWSAGELVRHPWFAAGLWLVAACAWIFAEWQHRSKGLYTSLGIASLVLAEVTLVAGHLYYEGAIAVMTATALMFHLWLVVQEGTDTKSETDRNLEYRNNSWLGFGLLAIPFSLGFLLQIRSLAPIRLPEHLFYQTGNYYVPVMLLLWVTALAAVFLNKHLTSLWRTAYHLLAAATLLLAASEYLRDLGYGIWSIQGVALIPIAILYLLASRIWRGTKHEQSLTVSGHAALVTVVCSVLVAALIRQPQAFLPLANSRETLLLGILSLEIAAFYFLARLLSRQAVHLYLATGFVAAAIWQYLCYSGIAPTYYAPIFSLLGGILI
;
A
#
# COMPACT_ATOMS: atom_id res chain seq x y z
N THR A 1 2.56 17.05 42.14
CA THR A 1 2.84 16.16 40.98
C THR A 1 2.96 14.71 41.40
N ALA A 2 3.88 14.31 42.30
CA ALA A 2 4.02 12.90 42.72
C ALA A 2 2.75 12.31 43.38
N GLY A 3 2.09 13.07 44.27
CA GLY A 3 0.86 12.63 44.93
C GLY A 3 -0.33 12.43 43.97
N GLN A 4 -0.49 13.31 42.97
CA GLN A 4 -1.51 13.19 41.92
C GLN A 4 -1.25 12.00 40.99
N ALA A 5 0.01 11.76 40.62
CA ALA A 5 0.38 10.61 39.81
C ALA A 5 0.13 9.29 40.56
N LEU A 6 0.40 9.25 41.87
CA LEU A 6 0.19 8.07 42.71
C LEU A 6 -1.31 7.79 42.95
N THR A 7 -2.12 8.84 43.15
CA THR A 7 -3.58 8.69 43.22
C THR A 7 -4.17 8.27 41.88
N PHE A 8 -3.69 8.83 40.76
CA PHE A 8 -4.06 8.40 39.42
C PHE A 8 -3.73 6.92 39.17
N LEU A 9 -2.51 6.50 39.50
CA LEU A 9 -2.08 5.10 39.36
C LEU A 9 -2.92 4.17 40.24
N ALA A 10 -3.18 4.56 41.49
CA ALA A 10 -4.04 3.81 42.40
C ALA A 10 -5.47 3.67 41.85
N CYS A 11 -6.02 4.71 41.24
CA CYS A 11 -7.31 4.65 40.55
C CYS A 11 -7.28 3.65 39.39
N VAL A 12 -6.28 3.66 38.51
CA VAL A 12 -6.22 2.71 37.39
C VAL A 12 -6.01 1.26 37.85
N ILE A 13 -5.25 1.04 38.93
CA ILE A 13 -4.95 -0.29 39.47
C ILE A 13 -6.15 -0.91 40.20
N LEU A 14 -7.01 -0.10 40.81
CA LEU A 14 -8.16 -0.58 41.60
C LEU A 14 -9.07 -1.58 40.85
N PRO A 15 -9.53 -1.30 39.60
CA PRO A 15 -10.34 -2.26 38.85
C PRO A 15 -9.52 -3.45 38.32
N LEU A 16 -8.19 -3.32 38.16
CA LEU A 16 -7.32 -4.45 37.84
C LEU A 16 -7.20 -5.42 39.03
N ASN A 17 -7.14 -4.87 40.25
CA ASN A 17 -7.14 -5.65 41.49
C ASN A 17 -8.46 -6.40 41.68
N LEU A 18 -9.60 -5.80 41.33
CA LEU A 18 -10.90 -6.49 41.34
C LEU A 18 -10.88 -7.74 40.45
N TRP A 19 -10.33 -7.63 39.24
CA TRP A 19 -10.16 -8.77 38.34
C TRP A 19 -9.22 -9.84 38.94
N PHE A 20 -8.10 -9.42 39.53
CA PHE A 20 -7.17 -10.35 40.18
C PHE A 20 -7.80 -11.09 41.36
N TYR A 21 -8.56 -10.40 42.21
CA TYR A 21 -9.24 -11.01 43.36
C TYR A 21 -10.34 -11.99 42.94
N ASP A 22 -11.05 -11.71 41.87
CA ASP A 22 -12.01 -12.65 41.27
C ASP A 22 -11.32 -13.88 40.67
N ALA A 23 -10.23 -13.68 39.91
CA ALA A 23 -9.45 -14.77 39.33
C ALA A 23 -8.85 -15.73 40.37
N GLN A 24 -8.58 -15.23 41.59
CA GLN A 24 -8.11 -16.03 42.73
C GLN A 24 -9.25 -16.64 43.57
N GLY A 25 -10.52 -16.39 43.21
CA GLY A 25 -11.69 -16.84 43.96
C GLY A 25 -11.87 -16.18 45.32
N LEU A 26 -11.20 -15.03 45.57
CA LEU A 26 -11.22 -14.33 46.86
C LEU A 26 -12.43 -13.39 47.00
N LEU A 27 -12.96 -12.88 45.88
CA LEU A 27 -14.19 -12.10 45.82
C LEU A 27 -15.17 -12.77 44.86
N LEU A 28 -16.08 -13.57 45.42
CA LEU A 28 -17.20 -14.18 44.68
C LEU A 28 -18.31 -13.13 44.48
N VAL A 29 -18.05 -12.11 43.65
CA VAL A 29 -19.14 -11.23 43.17
C VAL A 29 -19.89 -12.03 42.11
N GLU A 30 -20.97 -12.70 42.51
CA GLU A 30 -21.81 -13.55 41.65
C GLU A 30 -22.01 -12.95 40.25
N ASN A 31 -21.21 -13.43 39.29
CA ASN A 31 -21.30 -13.19 37.86
C ASN A 31 -21.39 -11.73 37.37
N ASN A 32 -21.03 -10.73 38.18
CA ASN A 32 -21.29 -9.32 37.88
C ASN A 32 -20.10 -8.39 38.12
N LEU A 33 -18.87 -8.85 37.86
CA LEU A 33 -17.66 -8.00 38.04
C LEU A 33 -17.72 -6.67 37.30
N TRP A 34 -18.40 -6.63 36.15
CA TRP A 34 -18.57 -5.41 35.37
C TRP A 34 -19.39 -4.33 36.11
N LEU A 35 -20.30 -4.70 37.02
CA LEU A 35 -21.03 -3.75 37.87
C LEU A 35 -20.10 -3.08 38.89
N ALA A 36 -19.13 -3.81 39.44
CA ALA A 36 -18.11 -3.24 40.31
C ALA A 36 -17.20 -2.27 39.52
N GLY A 37 -16.83 -2.64 38.28
CA GLY A 37 -16.13 -1.74 37.36
C GLY A 37 -16.91 -0.45 37.09
N LEU A 38 -18.21 -0.56 36.81
CA LEU A 38 -19.11 0.58 36.59
C LEU A 38 -19.16 1.50 37.83
N ALA A 39 -19.28 0.92 39.03
CA ALA A 39 -19.26 1.68 40.27
C ALA A 39 -17.93 2.45 40.42
N CYS A 40 -16.79 1.82 40.08
CA CYS A 40 -15.48 2.50 40.07
C CYS A 40 -15.44 3.66 39.06
N CYS A 41 -15.97 3.47 37.85
CA CYS A 41 -16.09 4.54 36.85
C CYS A 41 -16.92 5.72 37.38
N THR A 42 -18.07 5.46 38.03
CA THR A 42 -18.89 6.53 38.61
C THR A 42 -18.15 7.30 39.71
N LEU A 43 -17.35 6.61 40.53
CA LEU A 43 -16.50 7.26 41.52
C LEU A 43 -15.42 8.13 40.87
N TYR A 44 -14.83 7.71 39.75
CA TYR A 44 -13.87 8.55 39.01
C TYR A 44 -14.54 9.78 38.40
N VAL A 45 -15.75 9.65 37.85
CA VAL A 45 -16.52 10.80 37.35
C VAL A 45 -16.83 11.78 38.49
N ALA A 46 -17.26 11.29 39.65
CA ALA A 46 -17.47 12.13 40.84
C ALA A 46 -16.16 12.81 41.28
N THR A 47 -15.03 12.10 41.22
CA THR A 47 -13.70 12.63 41.55
C THR A 47 -13.28 13.74 40.59
N VAL A 48 -13.51 13.58 39.28
CA VAL A 48 -13.28 14.63 38.27
C VAL A 48 -14.15 15.86 38.58
N TYR A 49 -15.42 15.65 38.93
CA TYR A 49 -16.35 16.74 39.24
C TYR A 49 -15.92 17.54 40.49
N VAL A 50 -15.45 16.85 41.54
CA VAL A 50 -15.03 17.47 42.80
C VAL A 50 -13.64 18.10 42.69
N LEU A 51 -12.64 17.38 42.18
CA LEU A 51 -11.26 17.84 42.11
C LEU A 51 -11.00 18.81 40.95
N ARG A 52 -11.84 18.79 39.91
CA ARG A 52 -11.71 19.61 38.69
C ARG A 52 -10.32 19.50 38.04
N ASP A 53 -9.72 18.31 38.13
CA ASP A 53 -8.41 18.02 37.54
C ASP A 53 -8.60 17.18 36.25
N PRO A 54 -8.16 17.67 35.08
CA PRO A 54 -8.34 16.99 33.80
C PRO A 54 -7.57 15.67 33.69
N MET A 55 -6.54 15.44 34.52
CA MET A 55 -5.78 14.18 34.47
C MET A 55 -6.62 12.98 34.87
N PHE A 56 -7.59 13.16 35.79
CA PHE A 56 -8.48 12.07 36.21
C PHE A 56 -9.44 11.63 35.11
N LEU A 57 -9.60 12.43 34.05
CA LEU A 57 -10.41 12.04 32.90
C LEU A 57 -9.79 10.88 32.12
N TYR A 58 -8.46 10.76 32.10
CA TYR A 58 -7.79 9.57 31.56
C TYR A 58 -8.10 8.31 32.40
N ALA A 59 -8.27 8.46 33.72
CA ALA A 59 -8.62 7.34 34.59
C ALA A 59 -10.08 6.93 34.41
N VAL A 60 -10.98 7.89 34.16
CA VAL A 60 -12.37 7.60 33.76
C VAL A 60 -12.40 6.77 32.47
N GLU A 61 -11.71 7.21 31.44
CA GLU A 61 -11.65 6.51 30.14
C GLU A 61 -11.01 5.11 30.24
N ALA A 62 -9.91 4.99 30.97
CA ALA A 62 -9.27 3.71 31.25
C ALA A 62 -10.23 2.78 32.02
N GLY A 63 -10.92 3.31 33.03
CA GLY A 63 -11.92 2.56 33.80
C GLY A 63 -13.09 2.09 32.94
N ILE A 64 -13.62 2.93 32.05
CA ILE A 64 -14.72 2.57 31.13
C ILE A 64 -14.25 1.47 30.20
N THR A 65 -13.05 1.61 29.60
CA THR A 65 -12.46 0.61 28.70
C THR A 65 -12.31 -0.75 29.40
N LEU A 66 -11.80 -0.74 30.64
CA LEU A 66 -11.65 -1.96 31.44
C LEU A 66 -13.00 -2.53 31.90
N THR A 67 -14.00 -1.70 32.16
CA THR A 67 -15.35 -2.17 32.50
C THR A 67 -16.00 -2.88 31.32
N VAL A 68 -15.83 -2.33 30.10
CA VAL A 68 -16.26 -2.98 28.86
C VAL A 68 -15.51 -4.30 28.62
N MET A 69 -14.21 -4.34 28.92
CA MET A 69 -13.42 -5.59 28.92
C MET A 69 -14.02 -6.66 29.84
N LEU A 70 -14.34 -6.30 31.09
CA LEU A 70 -14.94 -7.21 32.07
C LEU A 70 -16.32 -7.67 31.62
N PHE A 71 -17.12 -6.78 31.02
CA PHE A 71 -18.43 -7.11 30.46
C PHE A 71 -18.32 -8.13 29.31
N LEU A 72 -17.37 -7.94 28.39
CA LEU A 72 -17.07 -8.91 27.34
C LEU A 72 -16.58 -10.24 27.93
N GLY A 73 -15.82 -10.20 29.03
CA GLY A 73 -15.31 -11.38 29.73
C GLY A 73 -16.43 -12.21 30.33
N HIS A 74 -17.39 -11.55 30.97
CA HIS A 74 -18.58 -12.19 31.49
C HIS A 74 -19.41 -12.90 30.41
N ARG A 75 -19.49 -12.33 29.19
CA ARG A 75 -20.15 -12.97 28.04
C ARG A 75 -19.35 -14.10 27.39
N GLY A 76 -18.13 -14.37 27.86
CA GLY A 76 -17.20 -15.33 27.24
C GLY A 76 -16.58 -14.84 25.93
N TRP A 77 -16.70 -13.55 25.61
CA TRP A 77 -16.26 -12.97 24.34
C TRP A 77 -14.85 -12.36 24.37
N VAL A 78 -14.15 -12.42 25.51
CA VAL A 78 -12.80 -11.85 25.63
C VAL A 78 -11.80 -12.49 24.68
N GLY A 79 -11.98 -13.76 24.31
CA GLY A 79 -11.14 -14.43 23.31
C GLY A 79 -11.44 -14.02 21.87
N HIS A 80 -12.58 -13.35 21.60
CA HIS A 80 -12.96 -12.93 20.25
C HIS A 80 -12.42 -11.53 19.95
N LEU A 81 -11.34 -11.46 19.17
CA LEU A 81 -10.75 -10.20 18.69
C LEU A 81 -11.78 -9.30 17.96
N SER A 82 -12.84 -9.88 17.39
CA SER A 82 -13.93 -9.14 16.76
C SER A 82 -14.73 -8.28 17.74
N ALA A 83 -15.12 -8.85 18.88
CA ALA A 83 -15.88 -8.12 19.90
C ALA A 83 -15.05 -6.96 20.46
N TRP A 84 -13.75 -7.17 20.64
CA TRP A 84 -12.79 -6.16 21.07
C TRP A 84 -12.62 -5.01 20.09
N SER A 85 -12.50 -5.33 18.81
CA SER A 85 -12.45 -4.32 17.74
C SER A 85 -13.69 -3.43 17.78
N VAL A 86 -14.89 -4.02 17.81
CA VAL A 86 -16.15 -3.28 17.82
C VAL A 86 -16.29 -2.42 19.07
N ALA A 87 -16.07 -3.02 20.25
CA ALA A 87 -16.19 -2.32 21.53
C ALA A 87 -15.23 -1.12 21.61
N SER A 88 -13.98 -1.31 21.21
CA SER A 88 -12.97 -0.23 21.20
C SER A 88 -13.30 0.86 20.18
N LEU A 89 -13.93 0.49 19.05
CA LEU A 89 -14.39 1.47 18.04
C LEU A 89 -15.50 2.36 18.61
N VAL A 90 -16.51 1.73 19.22
CA VAL A 90 -17.67 2.43 19.80
C VAL A 90 -17.22 3.36 20.91
N LEU A 91 -16.31 2.91 21.78
CA LEU A 91 -15.71 3.74 22.83
C LEU A 91 -14.94 4.91 22.21
N GLY A 92 -14.04 4.65 21.26
CA GLY A 92 -13.24 5.69 20.62
C GLY A 92 -14.10 6.77 19.95
N VAL A 93 -15.13 6.37 19.19
CA VAL A 93 -16.07 7.31 18.56
C VAL A 93 -16.87 8.09 19.61
N SER A 94 -17.32 7.41 20.67
CA SER A 94 -18.08 8.05 21.75
C SER A 94 -17.24 9.08 22.50
N SER A 95 -15.97 8.80 22.81
CA SER A 95 -15.04 9.75 23.44
C SER A 95 -14.73 10.94 22.53
N LEU A 96 -14.62 10.75 21.21
CA LEU A 96 -14.49 11.84 20.24
C LEU A 96 -15.74 12.72 20.18
N LEU A 97 -16.95 12.13 20.23
CA LEU A 97 -18.20 12.88 20.25
C LEU A 97 -18.40 13.62 21.58
N LEU A 98 -18.08 12.99 22.72
CA LEU A 98 -18.16 13.59 24.05
C LEU A 98 -17.28 14.83 24.20
N GLU A 99 -16.16 14.89 23.48
CA GLU A 99 -15.33 16.10 23.44
C GLU A 99 -16.11 17.34 22.97
N THR A 100 -17.07 17.15 22.06
CA THR A 100 -17.90 18.24 21.52
C THR A 100 -18.97 18.73 22.49
N ALA A 101 -19.30 17.93 23.51
CA ALA A 101 -20.24 18.34 24.55
C ALA A 101 -19.67 19.42 25.47
N PHE A 102 -18.33 19.60 25.49
CA PHE A 102 -17.70 20.64 26.29
C PHE A 102 -17.76 22.01 25.59
N PRO A 103 -18.15 23.07 26.32
CA PRO A 103 -18.24 24.41 25.77
C PRO A 103 -16.88 25.00 25.42
N MET A 104 -16.88 25.88 24.42
CA MET A 104 -15.69 26.55 23.88
C MET A 104 -15.27 27.79 24.70
N SER A 105 -16.14 28.29 25.60
CA SER A 105 -15.90 29.46 26.45
C SER A 105 -14.76 29.19 27.46
N GLU A 106 -13.78 30.09 27.53
CA GLU A 106 -12.66 29.97 28.49
C GLU A 106 -13.07 30.30 29.93
N ASP A 107 -14.18 31.01 30.10
CA ASP A 107 -14.70 31.44 31.40
C ASP A 107 -15.39 30.31 32.17
N GLU A 108 -15.68 29.19 31.53
CA GLU A 108 -16.32 28.04 32.16
C GLU A 108 -15.32 27.10 32.84
N THR A 109 -15.66 26.66 34.05
CA THR A 109 -14.83 25.76 34.87
C THR A 109 -14.48 24.43 34.17
N PHE A 110 -15.35 23.97 33.25
CA PHE A 110 -15.13 22.78 32.42
C PHE A 110 -14.96 23.16 30.94
N SER A 111 -13.83 23.77 30.62
CA SER A 111 -13.54 24.15 29.23
C SER A 111 -13.01 22.98 28.38
N ARG A 112 -13.39 22.99 27.10
CA ARG A 112 -12.92 22.00 26.10
C ARG A 112 -11.39 21.92 26.01
N LYS A 113 -10.68 23.04 26.17
CA LYS A 113 -9.21 23.07 26.11
C LYS A 113 -8.53 22.27 27.22
N ARG A 114 -9.15 22.18 28.40
CA ARG A 114 -8.60 21.44 29.56
C ARG A 114 -9.13 20.02 29.65
N PHE A 115 -10.45 19.83 29.57
CA PHE A 115 -11.08 18.53 29.78
C PHE A 115 -11.36 17.78 28.46
N GLY A 116 -11.53 18.47 27.34
CA GLY A 116 -11.71 17.82 26.04
C GLY A 116 -10.44 17.10 25.55
N LYS A 117 -9.25 17.66 25.76
CA LYS A 117 -8.00 17.06 25.26
C LYS A 117 -7.73 15.64 25.77
N PRO A 118 -7.87 15.33 27.08
CA PRO A 118 -7.73 13.96 27.57
C PRO A 118 -8.72 12.97 26.94
N LEU A 119 -9.98 13.37 26.79
CA LEU A 119 -11.03 12.59 26.11
C LEU A 119 -10.64 12.31 24.66
N PHE A 120 -10.19 13.34 23.94
CA PHE A 120 -9.74 13.22 22.56
C PHE A 120 -8.57 12.24 22.41
N HIS A 121 -7.52 12.38 23.22
CA HIS A 121 -6.36 11.48 23.15
C HIS A 121 -6.71 10.03 23.53
N SER A 122 -7.56 9.84 24.53
CA SER A 122 -8.01 8.51 24.94
C SER A 122 -8.86 7.85 23.86
N GLY A 123 -9.80 8.61 23.29
CA GLY A 123 -10.63 8.16 22.17
C GLY A 123 -9.80 7.85 20.92
N LEU A 124 -8.77 8.64 20.64
CA LEU A 124 -7.82 8.39 19.58
C LEU A 124 -7.07 7.06 19.79
N LEU A 125 -6.57 6.83 21.01
CA LEU A 125 -5.86 5.59 21.34
C LEU A 125 -6.77 4.36 21.20
N GLN A 126 -8.02 4.45 21.66
CA GLN A 126 -9.04 3.40 21.50
C GLN A 126 -9.38 3.15 20.02
N LEU A 127 -9.49 4.21 19.21
CA LEU A 127 -9.73 4.13 17.78
C LEU A 127 -8.56 3.45 17.06
N VAL A 128 -7.31 3.85 17.36
CA VAL A 128 -6.10 3.20 16.83
C VAL A 128 -6.05 1.73 17.21
N ALA A 129 -6.33 1.40 18.48
CA ALA A 129 -6.35 0.01 18.95
C ALA A 129 -7.40 -0.82 18.19
N SER A 130 -8.62 -0.29 18.04
CA SER A 130 -9.70 -0.94 17.28
C SER A 130 -9.30 -1.22 15.84
N VAL A 131 -8.81 -0.20 15.13
CA VAL A 131 -8.40 -0.29 13.72
C VAL A 131 -7.23 -1.25 13.56
N SER A 132 -6.28 -1.26 14.49
CA SER A 132 -5.14 -2.18 14.47
C SER A 132 -5.57 -3.63 14.63
N ILE A 133 -6.49 -3.91 15.56
CA ILE A 133 -7.06 -5.24 15.74
C ILE A 133 -7.84 -5.67 14.49
N LEU A 134 -8.66 -4.78 13.93
CA LEU A 134 -9.42 -5.04 12.72
C LEU A 134 -8.49 -5.38 11.54
N LEU A 135 -7.43 -4.58 11.34
CA LEU A 135 -6.41 -4.83 10.34
C LEU A 135 -5.71 -6.17 10.54
N LEU A 136 -5.31 -6.48 11.77
CA LEU A 136 -4.62 -7.73 12.10
C LEU A 136 -5.50 -8.95 11.75
N VAL A 137 -6.77 -8.92 12.15
CA VAL A 137 -7.73 -10.00 11.86
C VAL A 137 -7.92 -10.17 10.36
N GLN A 138 -8.06 -9.07 9.61
CA GLN A 138 -8.24 -9.10 8.16
C GLN A 138 -6.97 -9.59 7.45
N CYS A 139 -5.79 -9.10 7.82
CA CYS A 139 -4.51 -9.57 7.27
C CYS A 139 -4.35 -11.08 7.46
N VAL A 140 -4.58 -11.60 8.67
CA VAL A 140 -4.51 -13.06 8.93
C VAL A 140 -5.52 -13.80 8.04
N SER A 141 -6.73 -13.28 7.87
CA SER A 141 -7.73 -13.90 6.99
C SER A 141 -7.35 -13.89 5.51
N TRP A 142 -6.61 -12.87 5.04
CA TRP A 142 -6.16 -12.78 3.65
C TRP A 142 -5.00 -13.75 3.35
N PHE A 143 -4.17 -14.06 4.35
CA PHE A 143 -3.02 -14.96 4.18
C PHE A 143 -3.32 -16.43 4.51
N THR A 144 -4.35 -16.71 5.30
CA THR A 144 -4.66 -18.08 5.74
C THR A 144 -6.10 -18.46 5.38
N PRO A 145 -6.32 -19.58 4.66
CA PRO A 145 -7.67 -20.09 4.46
C PRO A 145 -8.32 -20.44 5.82
N PRO A 146 -9.63 -20.23 5.97
CA PRO A 146 -10.34 -20.67 7.17
C PRO A 146 -10.18 -22.18 7.37
N GLY A 147 -9.78 -22.60 8.57
CA GLY A 147 -9.59 -24.02 8.93
C GLY A 147 -8.15 -24.54 8.99
N TYR A 148 -7.15 -23.69 8.75
CA TYR A 148 -5.75 -24.04 9.00
C TYR A 148 -5.28 -23.52 10.37
N SER A 149 -4.64 -24.39 11.16
CA SER A 149 -4.07 -24.02 12.45
C SER A 149 -2.79 -23.20 12.23
N LEU A 150 -2.84 -21.90 12.46
CA LEU A 150 -1.65 -21.07 12.58
C LEU A 150 -1.16 -21.26 14.02
N LEU A 151 -0.03 -21.97 14.21
CA LEU A 151 0.56 -22.32 15.52
C LEU A 151 -0.21 -23.36 16.36
N GLY A 152 -1.00 -24.25 15.73
CA GLY A 152 -1.71 -25.32 16.45
C GLY A 152 -2.95 -24.87 17.21
N TYR A 153 -3.35 -23.60 17.06
CA TYR A 153 -4.66 -23.10 17.47
C TYR A 153 -5.59 -23.08 16.26
N ASP A 154 -6.76 -23.69 16.38
CA ASP A 154 -7.82 -23.59 15.38
C ASP A 154 -8.24 -22.13 15.27
N TRP A 155 -7.82 -21.47 14.20
CA TRP A 155 -8.25 -20.13 13.87
C TRP A 155 -9.73 -20.19 13.48
N SER A 156 -10.60 -20.04 14.49
CA SER A 156 -12.02 -19.80 14.23
C SER A 156 -12.11 -18.42 13.58
N ALA A 157 -12.33 -18.39 12.26
CA ALA A 157 -12.64 -17.17 11.54
C ALA A 157 -13.76 -16.44 12.29
N GLY A 158 -13.38 -15.39 13.03
CA GLY A 158 -14.30 -14.61 13.86
C GLY A 158 -15.40 -14.00 13.00
N GLU A 159 -16.44 -13.46 13.62
CA GLU A 159 -17.59 -12.89 12.89
C GLU A 159 -17.19 -11.83 11.84
N LEU A 160 -16.10 -11.11 12.08
CA LEU A 160 -15.53 -10.13 11.13
C LEU A 160 -15.08 -10.75 9.80
N VAL A 161 -14.62 -11.99 9.81
CA VAL A 161 -14.19 -12.71 8.59
C VAL A 161 -15.39 -13.35 7.91
N ARG A 162 -16.38 -13.83 8.69
CA ARG A 162 -17.60 -14.45 8.15
C ARG A 162 -18.54 -13.43 7.52
N HIS A 163 -18.58 -12.21 8.04
CA HIS A 163 -19.45 -11.13 7.57
C HIS A 163 -18.62 -9.94 7.08
N PRO A 164 -18.10 -9.98 5.85
CA PRO A 164 -17.24 -8.92 5.30
C PRO A 164 -17.95 -7.56 5.23
N TRP A 165 -19.28 -7.55 5.04
CA TRP A 165 -20.11 -6.34 5.11
C TRP A 165 -20.03 -5.65 6.48
N PHE A 166 -19.99 -6.43 7.55
CA PHE A 166 -19.89 -5.88 8.91
C PHE A 166 -18.49 -5.29 9.15
N ALA A 167 -17.43 -6.01 8.76
CA ALA A 167 -16.07 -5.52 8.87
C ALA A 167 -15.82 -4.26 8.02
N ALA A 168 -16.38 -4.21 6.80
CA ALA A 168 -16.35 -3.02 5.97
C ALA A 168 -17.12 -1.85 6.58
N GLY A 169 -18.26 -2.11 7.22
CA GLY A 169 -19.00 -1.11 8.00
C GLY A 169 -18.14 -0.50 9.10
N LEU A 170 -17.35 -1.31 9.82
CA LEU A 170 -16.43 -0.80 10.86
C LEU A 170 -15.32 0.06 10.26
N TRP A 171 -14.78 -0.32 9.10
CA TRP A 171 -13.81 0.50 8.38
C TRP A 171 -14.38 1.84 7.95
N LEU A 172 -15.64 1.88 7.49
CA LEU A 172 -16.33 3.12 7.15
C LEU A 172 -16.57 4.01 8.38
N VAL A 173 -16.99 3.43 9.50
CA VAL A 173 -17.15 4.15 10.77
C VAL A 173 -15.81 4.73 11.23
N ALA A 174 -14.72 3.95 11.14
CA ALA A 174 -13.38 4.45 11.43
C ALA A 174 -12.98 5.59 10.48
N ALA A 175 -13.25 5.46 9.18
CA ALA A 175 -12.98 6.52 8.20
C ALA A 175 -13.70 7.83 8.55
N CYS A 176 -14.99 7.75 8.90
CA CYS A 176 -15.77 8.89 9.37
C CYS A 176 -15.20 9.49 10.65
N ALA A 177 -14.80 8.65 11.61
CA ALA A 177 -14.20 9.10 12.88
C ALA A 177 -12.88 9.85 12.67
N TRP A 178 -12.03 9.36 11.76
CA TRP A 178 -10.77 10.03 11.41
C TRP A 178 -11.00 11.39 10.74
N ILE A 179 -11.93 11.47 9.79
CA ILE A 179 -12.29 12.73 9.13
C ILE A 179 -12.89 13.72 10.14
N PHE A 180 -13.72 13.23 11.05
CA PHE A 180 -14.29 14.03 12.13
C PHE A 180 -13.21 14.57 13.08
N ALA A 181 -12.24 13.74 13.47
CA ALA A 181 -11.12 14.16 14.29
C ALA A 181 -10.28 15.27 13.63
N GLU A 182 -10.06 15.17 12.30
CA GLU A 182 -9.40 16.23 11.53
C GLU A 182 -10.19 17.53 11.55
N TRP A 183 -11.49 17.45 11.24
CA TRP A 183 -12.36 18.63 11.21
C TRP A 183 -12.35 19.36 12.55
N GLN A 184 -12.30 18.60 13.64
CA GLN A 184 -12.38 19.13 14.98
C GLN A 184 -11.09 19.81 15.46
N HIS A 185 -9.94 19.24 15.14
CA HIS A 185 -8.64 19.72 15.63
C HIS A 185 -7.84 20.52 14.60
N ARG A 186 -8.34 20.65 13.35
CA ARG A 186 -7.64 21.29 12.23
C ARG A 186 -6.17 20.86 12.16
N SER A 187 -5.94 19.54 12.26
CA SER A 187 -4.62 18.96 12.20
C SER A 187 -3.99 19.08 10.79
N LYS A 188 -2.75 18.62 10.65
CA LYS A 188 -1.93 18.78 9.44
C LYS A 188 -2.18 17.69 8.38
N GLY A 189 -3.42 17.24 8.20
CA GLY A 189 -3.82 16.20 7.23
C GLY A 189 -3.58 14.75 7.67
N LEU A 190 -3.05 14.51 8.88
CA LEU A 190 -2.74 13.15 9.36
C LEU A 190 -4.01 12.31 9.49
N TYR A 191 -5.09 12.82 10.09
CA TYR A 191 -6.27 11.99 10.29
C TYR A 191 -7.02 11.76 8.97
N THR A 192 -7.03 12.74 8.06
CA THR A 192 -7.57 12.52 6.71
C THR A 192 -6.88 11.35 6.02
N SER A 193 -5.56 11.23 6.17
CA SER A 193 -4.81 10.10 5.61
C SER A 193 -5.23 8.74 6.18
N LEU A 194 -5.44 8.67 7.49
CA LEU A 194 -5.93 7.47 8.17
C LEU A 194 -7.38 7.16 7.78
N GLY A 195 -8.19 8.19 7.54
CA GLY A 195 -9.55 8.06 7.03
C GLY A 195 -9.59 7.45 5.64
N ILE A 196 -8.74 7.94 4.73
CA ILE A 196 -8.63 7.39 3.37
C ILE A 196 -8.08 5.95 3.40
N ALA A 197 -7.07 5.69 4.22
CA ALA A 197 -6.56 4.33 4.41
C ALA A 197 -7.66 3.38 4.93
N SER A 198 -8.48 3.84 5.88
CA SER A 198 -9.62 3.08 6.39
C SER A 198 -10.67 2.83 5.30
N LEU A 199 -10.94 3.81 4.43
CA LEU A 199 -11.87 3.67 3.31
C LEU A 199 -11.37 2.63 2.29
N VAL A 200 -10.08 2.65 1.96
CA VAL A 200 -9.45 1.66 1.07
C VAL A 200 -9.51 0.26 1.70
N LEU A 201 -9.27 0.14 3.00
CA LEU A 201 -9.39 -1.13 3.71
C LEU A 201 -10.85 -1.62 3.77
N ALA A 202 -11.83 -0.72 3.84
CA ALA A 202 -13.24 -1.05 3.71
C ALA A 202 -13.52 -1.70 2.35
N GLU A 203 -13.02 -1.09 1.28
CA GLU A 203 -13.16 -1.60 -0.09
C GLU A 203 -12.48 -2.97 -0.23
N VAL A 204 -11.23 -3.10 0.18
CA VAL A 204 -10.50 -4.37 0.16
C VAL A 204 -11.29 -5.46 0.90
N THR A 205 -11.87 -5.13 2.05
CA THR A 205 -12.65 -6.09 2.87
C THR A 205 -13.92 -6.55 2.15
N LEU A 206 -14.66 -5.65 1.49
CA LEU A 206 -15.87 -6.01 0.72
C LEU A 206 -15.53 -6.88 -0.49
N VAL A 207 -14.48 -6.45 -1.20
CA VAL A 207 -14.08 -7.01 -2.47
C VAL A 207 -13.43 -8.38 -2.30
N ALA A 208 -12.56 -8.55 -1.30
CA ALA A 208 -11.81 -9.79 -1.09
C ALA A 208 -12.70 -11.03 -0.93
N GLY A 209 -13.97 -10.87 -0.54
CA GLY A 209 -14.93 -11.96 -0.39
C GLY A 209 -15.85 -12.22 -1.59
N HIS A 210 -16.01 -11.28 -2.54
CA HIS A 210 -17.08 -11.34 -3.55
C HIS A 210 -16.67 -10.98 -4.98
N LEU A 211 -15.55 -10.27 -5.15
CA LEU A 211 -15.08 -9.78 -6.44
C LEU A 211 -13.81 -10.54 -6.83
N TYR A 212 -13.66 -10.80 -8.13
CA TYR A 212 -12.38 -11.20 -8.70
C TYR A 212 -11.30 -10.18 -8.33
N TYR A 213 -10.05 -10.62 -8.17
CA TYR A 213 -8.95 -9.74 -7.74
C TYR A 213 -8.76 -8.54 -8.67
N GLU A 214 -9.11 -8.66 -9.95
CA GLU A 214 -9.13 -7.56 -10.93
C GLU A 214 -10.11 -6.46 -10.52
N GLY A 215 -11.30 -6.81 -10.01
CA GLY A 215 -12.26 -5.86 -9.48
C GLY A 215 -11.71 -5.10 -8.26
N ALA A 216 -10.91 -5.77 -7.43
CA ALA A 216 -10.21 -5.14 -6.31
C ALA A 216 -9.27 -4.04 -6.76
N ILE A 217 -8.40 -4.38 -7.71
CA ILE A 217 -7.42 -3.44 -8.25
C ILE A 217 -8.17 -2.25 -8.87
N ALA A 218 -9.28 -2.47 -9.58
CA ALA A 218 -10.07 -1.40 -10.19
C ALA A 218 -10.64 -0.42 -9.16
N VAL A 219 -11.29 -0.94 -8.10
CA VAL A 219 -11.88 -0.13 -7.03
C VAL A 219 -10.80 0.68 -6.30
N MET A 220 -9.72 0.02 -5.86
CA MET A 220 -8.61 0.70 -5.18
C MET A 220 -7.96 1.77 -6.05
N THR A 221 -7.84 1.51 -7.36
CA THR A 221 -7.34 2.49 -8.33
C THR A 221 -8.27 3.69 -8.46
N ALA A 222 -9.59 3.47 -8.50
CA ALA A 222 -10.58 4.55 -8.53
C ALA A 222 -10.50 5.41 -7.27
N THR A 223 -10.30 4.79 -6.11
CA THR A 223 -10.14 5.50 -4.82
C THR A 223 -8.86 6.32 -4.77
N ALA A 224 -7.75 5.78 -5.29
CA ALA A 224 -6.51 6.53 -5.44
C ALA A 224 -6.67 7.73 -6.40
N LEU A 225 -7.41 7.56 -7.50
CA LEU A 225 -7.74 8.65 -8.42
C LEU A 225 -8.57 9.73 -7.73
N MET A 226 -9.62 9.34 -7.00
CA MET A 226 -10.45 10.28 -6.22
C MET A 226 -9.63 11.05 -5.19
N PHE A 227 -8.69 10.39 -4.51
CA PHE A 227 -7.78 11.06 -3.59
C PHE A 227 -6.92 12.13 -4.29
N HIS A 228 -6.35 11.80 -5.45
CA HIS A 228 -5.56 12.77 -6.21
C HIS A 228 -6.40 13.94 -6.75
N LEU A 229 -7.64 13.70 -7.16
CA LEU A 229 -8.57 14.77 -7.54
C LEU A 229 -8.93 15.66 -6.35
N TRP A 230 -9.16 15.07 -5.18
CA TRP A 230 -9.45 15.80 -3.96
C TRP A 230 -8.28 16.71 -3.54
N LEU A 231 -7.04 16.24 -3.66
CA LEU A 231 -5.84 17.07 -3.39
C LEU A 231 -5.80 18.32 -4.30
N VAL A 232 -6.17 18.17 -5.57
CA VAL A 232 -6.24 19.31 -6.51
C VAL A 232 -7.34 20.30 -6.13
N VAL A 233 -8.51 19.80 -5.71
CA VAL A 233 -9.61 20.67 -5.26
C VAL A 233 -9.20 21.44 -4.00
N GLN A 234 -8.53 20.79 -3.05
CA GLN A 234 -8.01 21.46 -1.86
C GLN A 234 -7.00 22.54 -2.20
N GLU A 235 -6.12 22.29 -3.17
CA GLU A 235 -5.12 23.26 -3.64
C GLU A 235 -5.73 24.62 -4.04
N GLY A 236 -6.89 24.58 -4.70
CA GLY A 236 -7.59 25.78 -5.17
C GLY A 236 -8.25 26.59 -4.05
N THR A 237 -8.44 26.01 -2.87
CA THR A 237 -9.18 26.63 -1.75
C THR A 237 -8.27 27.14 -0.63
N ASP A 238 -7.01 26.70 -0.58
CA ASP A 238 -6.16 26.91 0.59
C ASP A 238 -5.34 28.21 0.51
N THR A 239 -5.52 29.10 1.48
CA THR A 239 -4.82 30.40 1.63
C THR A 239 -3.53 30.30 2.46
N LYS A 240 -3.12 29.08 2.84
CA LYS A 240 -1.90 28.83 3.63
C LYS A 240 -0.62 29.36 2.97
N SER A 241 0.38 29.62 3.82
CA SER A 241 1.73 29.99 3.41
C SER A 241 2.34 28.91 2.50
N GLU A 242 3.21 29.32 1.56
CA GLU A 242 3.86 28.42 0.60
C GLU A 242 4.71 27.33 1.31
N THR A 243 5.31 27.68 2.45
CA THR A 243 6.14 26.75 3.25
C THR A 243 5.30 25.64 3.88
N ASP A 244 4.14 25.98 4.45
CA ASP A 244 3.24 25.00 5.08
C ASP A 244 2.61 24.09 4.03
N ARG A 245 2.22 24.66 2.87
CA ARG A 245 1.73 23.90 1.72
C ARG A 245 2.75 22.86 1.27
N ASN A 246 4.01 23.23 1.09
CA ASN A 246 5.04 22.29 0.62
C ASN A 246 5.25 21.11 1.58
N LEU A 247 5.14 21.34 2.89
CA LEU A 247 5.29 20.29 3.91
C LEU A 247 4.08 19.34 3.93
N GLU A 248 2.88 19.88 3.78
CA GLU A 248 1.64 19.13 3.63
C GLU A 248 1.61 18.29 2.35
N TYR A 249 2.00 18.87 1.20
CA TYR A 249 2.12 18.13 -0.06
C TYR A 249 3.14 16.99 0.01
N ARG A 250 4.25 17.17 0.73
CA ARG A 250 5.23 16.11 0.93
C ARG A 250 4.63 14.93 1.71
N ASN A 251 3.84 15.22 2.73
CA ASN A 251 3.12 14.20 3.48
C ASN A 251 2.00 13.57 2.63
N ASN A 252 1.28 14.33 1.82
CA ASN A 252 0.20 13.76 1.00
C ASN A 252 0.74 12.95 -0.20
N SER A 253 1.96 13.25 -0.66
CA SER A 253 2.59 12.55 -1.79
C SER A 253 2.92 11.09 -1.48
N TRP A 254 3.38 10.77 -0.27
CA TRP A 254 3.69 9.38 0.11
C TRP A 254 2.41 8.55 0.24
N LEU A 255 1.34 9.16 0.75
CA LEU A 255 0.03 8.52 0.87
C LEU A 255 -0.57 8.23 -0.50
N GLY A 256 -0.60 9.22 -1.39
CA GLY A 256 -1.09 9.03 -2.76
C GLY A 256 -0.30 7.94 -3.49
N PHE A 257 1.01 7.88 -3.27
CA PHE A 257 1.84 6.86 -3.88
C PHE A 257 1.53 5.49 -3.27
N GLY A 258 1.39 5.40 -1.94
CA GLY A 258 0.99 4.20 -1.24
C GLY A 258 -0.34 3.64 -1.75
N LEU A 259 -1.32 4.50 -1.98
CA LEU A 259 -2.63 4.14 -2.51
C LEU A 259 -2.57 3.52 -3.91
N LEU A 260 -1.61 3.89 -4.75
CA LEU A 260 -1.37 3.25 -6.05
C LEU A 260 -0.42 2.05 -5.98
N ALA A 261 0.50 2.05 -5.02
CA ALA A 261 1.46 0.97 -4.83
C ALA A 261 0.78 -0.33 -4.38
N ILE A 262 -0.29 -0.25 -3.58
CA ILE A 262 -1.05 -1.43 -3.14
C ILE A 262 -1.73 -2.16 -4.31
N PRO A 263 -2.59 -1.52 -5.14
CA PRO A 263 -3.20 -2.18 -6.29
C PRO A 263 -2.16 -2.65 -7.31
N PHE A 264 -1.06 -1.91 -7.49
CA PHE A 264 0.06 -2.37 -8.30
C PHE A 264 0.68 -3.67 -7.76
N SER A 265 0.96 -3.73 -6.45
CA SER A 265 1.57 -4.90 -5.82
C SER A 265 0.65 -6.10 -5.94
N LEU A 266 -0.66 -5.91 -5.78
CA LEU A 266 -1.66 -6.95 -6.01
C LEU A 266 -1.63 -7.42 -7.48
N GLY A 267 -1.66 -6.50 -8.44
CA GLY A 267 -1.56 -6.84 -9.87
C GLY A 267 -0.27 -7.57 -10.23
N PHE A 268 0.86 -7.17 -9.65
CA PHE A 268 2.15 -7.83 -9.80
C PHE A 268 2.16 -9.24 -9.21
N LEU A 269 1.57 -9.43 -8.02
CA LEU A 269 1.42 -10.75 -7.40
C LEU A 269 0.53 -11.68 -8.23
N LEU A 270 -0.57 -11.17 -8.80
CA LEU A 270 -1.40 -11.95 -9.73
C LEU A 270 -0.61 -12.38 -10.96
N GLN A 271 0.25 -11.50 -11.49
CA GLN A 271 1.13 -11.84 -12.61
C GLN A 271 2.16 -12.91 -12.25
N ILE A 272 2.73 -12.86 -11.05
CA ILE A 272 3.64 -13.91 -10.57
C ILE A 272 2.90 -15.24 -10.45
N ARG A 273 1.69 -15.24 -9.86
CA ARG A 273 0.86 -16.43 -9.68
C ARG A 273 0.47 -17.07 -11.01
N SER A 274 0.23 -16.26 -12.03
CA SER A 274 -0.10 -16.74 -13.37
C SER A 274 1.14 -17.21 -14.17
N LEU A 275 2.33 -16.69 -13.85
CA LEU A 275 3.61 -17.10 -14.44
C LEU A 275 4.25 -18.31 -13.78
N ALA A 276 3.88 -18.61 -12.53
CA ALA A 276 4.48 -19.67 -11.76
C ALA A 276 4.32 -21.03 -12.47
N PRO A 277 5.41 -21.82 -12.57
CA PRO A 277 5.30 -23.17 -13.13
C PRO A 277 4.29 -23.98 -12.31
N ILE A 278 3.63 -24.95 -12.95
CA ILE A 278 2.54 -25.84 -12.49
C ILE A 278 2.78 -26.51 -11.11
N ARG A 279 3.94 -26.30 -10.47
CA ARG A 279 4.34 -26.86 -9.17
C ARG A 279 3.93 -26.02 -7.94
N LEU A 280 3.26 -24.88 -8.09
CA LEU A 280 2.63 -24.25 -6.92
C LEU A 280 1.42 -25.09 -6.47
N PRO A 281 1.16 -25.22 -5.16
CA PRO A 281 -0.09 -25.74 -4.64
C PRO A 281 -1.29 -25.11 -5.37
N GLU A 282 -2.31 -25.91 -5.71
CA GLU A 282 -3.45 -25.48 -6.54
C GLU A 282 -4.13 -24.18 -6.06
N HIS A 283 -4.12 -23.92 -4.75
CA HIS A 283 -4.69 -22.72 -4.14
C HIS A 283 -3.90 -21.42 -4.40
N LEU A 284 -2.65 -21.51 -4.87
CA LEU A 284 -1.80 -20.36 -5.21
C LEU A 284 -1.81 -20.05 -6.71
N PHE A 285 -2.32 -20.97 -7.54
CA PHE A 285 -2.46 -20.74 -8.97
C PHE A 285 -3.66 -19.83 -9.21
N TYR A 286 -3.46 -18.78 -10.02
CA TYR A 286 -4.53 -17.89 -10.45
C TYR A 286 -4.38 -17.63 -11.93
N GLN A 287 -5.43 -17.96 -12.69
CA GLN A 287 -5.52 -17.58 -14.10
C GLN A 287 -6.12 -16.18 -14.15
N THR A 288 -5.34 -15.21 -14.62
CA THR A 288 -5.78 -13.84 -14.87
C THR A 288 -6.92 -13.85 -15.88
N GLY A 289 -7.97 -13.08 -15.60
CA GLY A 289 -9.09 -12.91 -16.52
C GLY A 289 -8.84 -11.81 -17.54
N ASN A 290 -9.71 -11.73 -18.57
CA ASN A 290 -9.69 -10.67 -19.59
C ASN A 290 -9.81 -9.24 -19.01
N TYR A 291 -10.24 -9.11 -17.75
CA TYR A 291 -10.35 -7.84 -17.04
C TYR A 291 -9.01 -7.34 -16.48
N TYR A 292 -7.96 -8.16 -16.44
CA TYR A 292 -6.68 -7.76 -15.87
C TYR A 292 -6.04 -6.60 -16.66
N VAL A 293 -5.96 -6.74 -17.99
CA VAL A 293 -5.39 -5.72 -18.88
C VAL A 293 -6.08 -4.36 -18.73
N PRO A 294 -7.42 -4.22 -18.87
CA PRO A 294 -8.06 -2.92 -18.74
C PRO A 294 -7.91 -2.31 -17.34
N VAL A 295 -7.86 -3.12 -16.29
CA VAL A 295 -7.66 -2.62 -14.93
C VAL A 295 -6.23 -2.13 -14.71
N MET A 296 -5.22 -2.82 -15.22
CA MET A 296 -3.82 -2.34 -15.15
C MET A 296 -3.61 -1.09 -16.01
N LEU A 297 -4.33 -0.95 -17.13
CA LEU A 297 -4.36 0.29 -17.92
C LEU A 297 -5.03 1.44 -17.15
N LEU A 298 -6.12 1.18 -16.42
CA LEU A 298 -6.72 2.18 -15.54
C LEU A 298 -5.73 2.66 -14.47
N LEU A 299 -4.97 1.72 -13.89
CA LEU A 299 -3.92 2.04 -12.91
C LEU A 299 -2.78 2.86 -13.52
N TRP A 300 -2.36 2.53 -14.75
CA TRP A 300 -1.39 3.31 -15.52
C TRP A 300 -1.87 4.75 -15.75
N VAL A 301 -3.11 4.93 -16.22
CA VAL A 301 -3.72 6.25 -16.45
C VAL A 301 -3.79 7.03 -15.14
N THR A 302 -4.20 6.39 -14.04
CA THR A 302 -4.28 7.04 -12.73
C THR A 302 -2.89 7.47 -12.24
N ALA A 303 -1.86 6.64 -12.39
CA ALA A 303 -0.50 7.01 -12.03
C ALA A 303 0.04 8.20 -12.85
N LEU A 304 -0.28 8.25 -14.16
CA LEU A 304 0.04 9.41 -14.99
C LEU A 304 -0.75 10.65 -14.57
N ALA A 305 -2.06 10.52 -14.33
CA ALA A 305 -2.91 11.60 -13.87
C ALA A 305 -2.36 12.19 -12.54
N ALA A 306 -1.94 11.34 -11.60
CA ALA A 306 -1.34 11.77 -10.35
C ALA A 306 -0.09 12.66 -10.56
N VAL A 307 0.74 12.36 -11.57
CA VAL A 307 1.91 13.18 -11.89
C VAL A 307 1.54 14.53 -12.49
N PHE A 308 0.56 14.55 -13.40
CA PHE A 308 0.16 15.77 -14.09
C PHE A 308 -0.70 16.69 -13.21
N LEU A 309 -1.51 16.12 -12.33
CA LEU A 309 -2.37 16.84 -11.40
C LEU A 309 -1.56 17.49 -10.26
N ASN A 310 -0.58 16.79 -9.69
CA ASN A 310 0.17 17.29 -8.53
C ASN A 310 1.42 18.09 -8.95
N LYS A 311 1.25 19.39 -9.23
CA LYS A 311 2.33 20.29 -9.67
C LYS A 311 3.50 20.39 -8.67
N HIS A 312 3.20 20.26 -7.37
CA HIS A 312 4.15 20.38 -6.26
C HIS A 312 4.93 19.09 -5.93
N LEU A 313 4.80 18.04 -6.74
CA LEU A 313 5.59 16.82 -6.56
C LEU A 313 7.09 17.11 -6.62
N THR A 314 7.80 16.69 -5.56
CA THR A 314 9.27 16.63 -5.54
C THR A 314 9.80 15.75 -6.68
N SER A 315 11.06 15.94 -7.08
CA SER A 315 11.69 15.15 -8.15
C SER A 315 11.65 13.65 -7.88
N LEU A 316 11.86 13.25 -6.62
CA LEU A 316 11.83 11.85 -6.20
C LEU A 316 10.45 11.23 -6.39
N TRP A 317 9.40 11.85 -5.83
CA TRP A 317 8.04 11.31 -5.92
C TRP A 317 7.54 11.28 -7.36
N ARG A 318 7.80 12.32 -8.15
CA ARG A 318 7.48 12.35 -9.58
C ARG A 318 8.07 11.17 -10.33
N THR A 319 9.32 10.83 -10.02
CA THR A 319 10.00 9.66 -10.59
C THR A 319 9.41 8.36 -10.10
N ALA A 320 9.05 8.25 -8.82
CA ALA A 320 8.35 7.09 -8.31
C ALA A 320 7.02 6.84 -9.04
N TYR A 321 6.18 7.87 -9.27
CA TYR A 321 4.92 7.70 -10.01
C TYR A 321 5.13 7.34 -11.48
N HIS A 322 6.10 7.96 -12.18
CA HIS A 322 6.39 7.57 -13.57
C HIS A 322 6.96 6.16 -13.68
N LEU A 323 7.77 5.72 -12.71
CA LEU A 323 8.25 4.34 -12.60
C LEU A 323 7.10 3.37 -12.37
N LEU A 324 6.18 3.71 -11.46
CA LEU A 324 4.98 2.93 -11.22
C LEU A 324 4.13 2.82 -12.48
N ALA A 325 3.92 3.94 -13.19
CA ALA A 325 3.22 3.95 -14.47
C ALA A 325 3.93 3.04 -15.50
N ALA A 326 5.24 3.15 -15.66
CA ALA A 326 5.98 2.30 -16.60
C ALA A 326 5.86 0.81 -16.25
N ALA A 327 5.96 0.46 -14.97
CA ALA A 327 5.81 -0.91 -14.49
C ALA A 327 4.39 -1.44 -14.73
N THR A 328 3.34 -0.65 -14.43
CA THR A 328 1.94 -1.05 -14.68
C THR A 328 1.66 -1.29 -16.16
N LEU A 329 2.20 -0.45 -17.05
CA LEU A 329 2.06 -0.61 -18.50
C LEU A 329 2.79 -1.85 -19.01
N LEU A 330 3.99 -2.14 -18.49
CA LEU A 330 4.70 -3.38 -18.81
C LEU A 330 3.92 -4.63 -18.37
N LEU A 331 3.29 -4.61 -17.19
CA LEU A 331 2.45 -5.71 -16.72
C LEU A 331 1.21 -5.89 -17.61
N ALA A 332 0.52 -4.80 -17.94
CA ALA A 332 -0.64 -4.84 -18.83
C ALA A 332 -0.28 -5.38 -20.23
N ALA A 333 0.83 -4.91 -20.80
CA ALA A 333 1.30 -5.35 -22.12
C ALA A 333 1.80 -6.79 -22.12
N SER A 334 2.51 -7.20 -21.07
CA SER A 334 2.96 -8.60 -20.90
C SER A 334 1.77 -9.55 -20.85
N GLU A 335 0.70 -9.17 -20.14
CA GLU A 335 -0.50 -9.97 -20.06
C GLU A 335 -1.25 -10.02 -21.39
N TYR A 336 -1.43 -8.87 -22.03
CA TYR A 336 -2.08 -8.80 -23.33
C TYR A 336 -1.38 -9.67 -24.39
N LEU A 337 -0.04 -9.69 -24.39
CA LEU A 337 0.73 -10.58 -25.28
C LEU A 337 0.50 -12.06 -24.95
N ARG A 338 0.34 -12.40 -23.67
CA ARG A 338 0.05 -13.77 -23.25
C ARG A 338 -1.34 -14.22 -23.70
N ASP A 339 -2.35 -13.35 -23.60
CA ASP A 339 -3.72 -13.63 -24.05
C ASP A 339 -3.77 -13.89 -25.57
N LEU A 340 -2.90 -13.22 -26.33
CA LEU A 340 -2.72 -13.47 -27.78
C LEU A 340 -1.97 -14.77 -28.10
N GLY A 341 -1.56 -15.54 -27.10
CA GLY A 341 -0.77 -16.77 -27.26
C GLY A 341 0.74 -16.56 -27.37
N TYR A 342 1.22 -15.32 -27.26
CA TYR A 342 2.65 -14.99 -27.24
C TYR A 342 3.22 -15.05 -25.82
N GLY A 343 3.05 -16.20 -25.14
CA GLY A 343 3.58 -16.45 -23.80
C GLY A 343 5.07 -16.82 -23.76
N ILE A 344 5.73 -16.90 -24.92
CA ILE A 344 7.15 -17.24 -25.03
C ILE A 344 7.97 -16.02 -24.63
N TRP A 345 8.86 -16.20 -23.65
CA TRP A 345 9.66 -15.12 -23.04
C TRP A 345 10.48 -14.33 -24.06
N SER A 346 10.97 -14.97 -25.12
CA SER A 346 11.77 -14.33 -26.17
C SER A 346 10.95 -13.39 -27.06
N ILE A 347 9.70 -13.75 -27.37
CA ILE A 347 8.77 -12.89 -28.13
C ILE A 347 8.29 -11.74 -27.26
N GLN A 348 7.96 -12.02 -25.99
CA GLN A 348 7.52 -10.97 -25.05
C GLN A 348 8.62 -9.92 -24.82
N GLY A 349 9.87 -10.34 -24.69
CA GLY A 349 11.00 -9.43 -24.53
C GLY A 349 11.08 -8.38 -25.64
N VAL A 350 11.08 -8.84 -26.90
CA VAL A 350 11.12 -7.99 -28.08
C VAL A 350 9.90 -7.07 -28.13
N ALA A 351 8.69 -7.61 -27.95
CA ALA A 351 7.47 -6.83 -28.03
C ALA A 351 7.34 -5.75 -26.92
N LEU A 352 8.05 -5.86 -25.80
CA LEU A 352 7.98 -4.91 -24.68
C LEU A 352 9.02 -3.79 -24.74
N ILE A 353 10.15 -3.92 -25.45
CA ILE A 353 11.15 -2.85 -25.57
C ILE A 353 10.58 -1.55 -26.18
N PRO A 354 9.66 -1.59 -27.17
CA PRO A 354 9.03 -0.38 -27.69
C PRO A 354 8.42 0.52 -26.60
N ILE A 355 7.93 -0.04 -25.49
CA ILE A 355 7.42 0.74 -24.36
C ILE A 355 8.53 1.60 -23.74
N ALA A 356 9.73 1.05 -23.52
CA ALA A 356 10.86 1.80 -23.02
C ALA A 356 11.26 2.94 -23.99
N ILE A 357 11.29 2.64 -25.29
CA ILE A 357 11.57 3.64 -26.35
C ILE A 357 10.53 4.78 -26.32
N LEU A 358 9.24 4.45 -26.15
CA LEU A 358 8.16 5.44 -26.05
C LEU A 358 8.36 6.37 -24.84
N TYR A 359 8.78 5.86 -23.67
CA TYR A 359 9.11 6.72 -22.51
C TYR A 359 10.28 7.67 -22.79
N LEU A 360 11.28 7.21 -23.54
CA LEU A 360 12.43 8.03 -23.94
C LEU A 360 12.06 9.09 -25.00
N LEU A 361 11.16 8.75 -25.93
CA LEU A 361 10.60 9.73 -26.87
C LEU A 361 9.68 10.72 -26.16
N ALA A 362 8.87 10.25 -25.20
CA ALA A 362 8.05 11.11 -24.36
C ALA A 362 8.93 12.12 -23.62
N SER A 363 10.04 11.70 -23.00
CA SER A 363 10.93 12.65 -22.29
C SER A 363 11.39 13.81 -23.18
N ARG A 364 11.50 13.60 -24.50
CA ARG A 364 11.82 14.64 -25.47
C ARG A 364 10.69 15.64 -25.71
N ILE A 365 9.43 15.20 -25.70
CA ILE A 365 8.26 16.09 -25.81
C ILE A 365 8.23 17.06 -24.62
N TRP A 366 8.62 16.60 -23.44
CA TRP A 366 8.67 17.39 -22.20
C TRP A 366 10.03 18.03 -21.91
N ARG A 367 10.85 18.27 -22.94
CA ARG A 367 12.19 18.85 -22.78
C ARG A 367 12.18 20.18 -22.03
N GLY A 368 13.11 20.36 -21.10
CA GLY A 368 13.25 21.56 -20.28
C GLY A 368 12.27 21.64 -19.11
N THR A 369 11.40 20.65 -18.94
CA THR A 369 10.51 20.54 -17.78
C THR A 369 11.06 19.57 -16.74
N LYS A 370 10.54 19.65 -15.51
CA LYS A 370 10.85 18.70 -14.43
C LYS A 370 10.46 17.24 -14.75
N HIS A 371 9.70 16.99 -15.84
CA HIS A 371 9.30 15.64 -16.25
C HIS A 371 10.34 14.93 -17.14
N GLU A 372 11.24 15.66 -17.81
CA GLU A 372 12.22 15.09 -18.75
C GLU A 372 13.11 14.03 -18.07
N GLN A 373 13.73 14.37 -16.95
CA GLN A 373 14.60 13.45 -16.21
C GLN A 373 13.83 12.23 -15.70
N SER A 374 12.61 12.46 -15.21
CA SER A 374 11.76 11.45 -14.61
C SER A 374 11.30 10.38 -15.63
N LEU A 375 10.89 10.83 -16.82
CA LEU A 375 10.52 9.96 -17.93
C LEU A 375 11.73 9.20 -18.48
N THR A 376 12.89 9.85 -18.55
CA THR A 376 14.14 9.20 -19.02
C THR A 376 14.57 8.08 -18.07
N VAL A 377 14.54 8.32 -16.76
CA VAL A 377 14.81 7.29 -15.74
C VAL A 377 13.81 6.14 -15.85
N SER A 378 12.53 6.45 -16.08
CA SER A 378 11.49 5.44 -16.23
C SER A 378 11.67 4.58 -17.48
N GLY A 379 12.10 5.17 -18.60
CA GLY A 379 12.46 4.44 -19.81
C GLY A 379 13.63 3.49 -19.60
N HIS A 380 14.70 3.93 -18.92
CA HIS A 380 15.81 3.05 -18.55
C HIS A 380 15.39 1.91 -17.60
N ALA A 381 14.59 2.22 -16.59
CA ALA A 381 14.11 1.21 -15.64
C ALA A 381 13.20 0.18 -16.32
N ALA A 382 12.33 0.61 -17.24
CA ALA A 382 11.50 -0.27 -18.05
C ALA A 382 12.36 -1.22 -18.91
N LEU A 383 13.37 -0.68 -19.61
CA LEU A 383 14.30 -1.49 -20.39
C LEU A 383 15.03 -2.53 -19.53
N VAL A 384 15.61 -2.10 -18.41
CA VAL A 384 16.33 -2.99 -17.49
C VAL A 384 15.40 -4.09 -16.97
N THR A 385 14.15 -3.74 -16.64
CA THR A 385 13.15 -4.72 -16.17
C THR A 385 12.85 -5.77 -17.23
N VAL A 386 12.66 -5.37 -18.49
CA VAL A 386 12.42 -6.29 -19.62
C VAL A 386 13.65 -7.17 -19.88
N VAL A 387 14.85 -6.60 -19.88
CA VAL A 387 16.09 -7.37 -20.10
C VAL A 387 16.30 -8.38 -18.96
N CYS A 388 16.14 -7.96 -17.71
CA CYS A 388 16.25 -8.85 -16.56
C CYS A 388 15.20 -9.96 -16.59
N SER A 389 13.95 -9.67 -16.96
CA SER A 389 12.91 -10.69 -17.03
C SER A 389 13.20 -11.73 -18.13
N VAL A 390 13.68 -11.29 -19.29
CA VAL A 390 14.13 -12.16 -20.38
C VAL A 390 15.31 -13.03 -19.97
N LEU A 391 16.34 -12.45 -19.33
CA LEU A 391 17.51 -13.20 -18.87
C LEU A 391 17.16 -14.24 -17.81
N VAL A 392 16.34 -13.87 -16.83
CA VAL A 392 15.87 -14.80 -15.78
C VAL A 392 15.04 -15.92 -16.40
N ALA A 393 14.13 -15.59 -17.32
CA ALA A 393 13.33 -16.59 -18.02
C ALA A 393 14.19 -17.54 -18.87
N ALA A 394 15.19 -17.02 -19.59
CA ALA A 394 16.14 -17.81 -20.35
C ALA A 394 16.94 -18.76 -19.45
N LEU A 395 17.50 -18.27 -18.34
CA LEU A 395 18.26 -19.05 -17.38
C LEU A 395 17.44 -20.20 -16.77
N ILE A 396 16.19 -19.94 -16.40
CA ILE A 396 15.34 -20.91 -15.72
C ILE A 396 14.76 -21.94 -16.70
N ARG A 397 14.25 -21.49 -17.86
CA ARG A 397 13.48 -22.35 -18.76
C ARG A 397 14.35 -23.08 -19.77
N GLN A 398 15.41 -22.44 -20.27
CA GLN A 398 16.24 -22.97 -21.36
C GLN A 398 17.68 -22.47 -21.21
N PRO A 399 18.47 -23.03 -20.26
CA PRO A 399 19.85 -22.60 -20.06
C PRO A 399 20.73 -22.79 -21.31
N GLN A 400 20.34 -23.69 -22.21
CA GLN A 400 21.00 -23.91 -23.50
C GLN A 400 20.77 -22.76 -24.51
N ALA A 401 19.84 -21.83 -24.26
CA ALA A 401 19.61 -20.68 -25.13
C ALA A 401 20.82 -19.74 -25.23
N PHE A 402 21.76 -19.81 -24.27
CA PHE A 402 23.03 -19.07 -24.32
C PHE A 402 24.12 -19.79 -25.11
N LEU A 403 23.90 -21.04 -25.52
CA LEU A 403 24.83 -21.77 -26.38
C LEU A 403 24.55 -21.39 -27.85
N PRO A 404 25.60 -21.28 -28.69
CA PRO A 404 25.44 -21.01 -30.11
C PRO A 404 24.76 -22.20 -30.79
N LEU A 405 23.46 -22.04 -31.07
CA LEU A 405 22.63 -23.04 -31.73
C LEU A 405 22.28 -22.55 -33.14
N ALA A 406 22.86 -23.20 -34.15
CA ALA A 406 22.53 -22.91 -35.54
C ALA A 406 21.05 -23.18 -35.83
N ASN A 407 20.41 -22.31 -36.62
CA ASN A 407 19.00 -22.38 -37.00
C ASN A 407 17.99 -22.36 -35.83
N SER A 408 18.39 -21.92 -34.64
CA SER A 408 17.46 -21.77 -33.51
C SER A 408 16.71 -20.44 -33.55
N ARG A 409 15.37 -20.51 -33.51
CA ARG A 409 14.50 -19.31 -33.44
C ARG A 409 14.83 -18.42 -32.23
N GLU A 410 15.22 -19.02 -31.10
CA GLU A 410 15.54 -18.29 -29.88
C GLU A 410 16.81 -17.44 -30.03
N THR A 411 17.83 -17.97 -30.71
CA THR A 411 19.07 -17.24 -31.03
C THR A 411 18.78 -16.03 -31.93
N LEU A 412 17.89 -16.18 -32.92
CA LEU A 412 17.45 -15.06 -33.76
C LEU A 412 16.69 -14.00 -32.95
N LEU A 413 15.76 -14.40 -32.09
CA LEU A 413 14.98 -13.48 -31.25
C LEU A 413 15.85 -12.74 -30.23
N LEU A 414 16.85 -13.40 -29.64
CA LEU A 414 17.86 -12.76 -28.79
C LEU A 414 18.71 -11.74 -29.56
N GLY A 415 19.00 -12.02 -30.84
CA GLY A 415 19.64 -11.06 -31.74
C GLY A 415 18.79 -9.82 -32.00
N ILE A 416 17.50 -10.01 -32.29
CA ILE A 416 16.53 -8.91 -32.47
C ILE A 416 16.39 -8.10 -31.17
N LEU A 417 16.26 -8.75 -30.03
CA LEU A 417 16.21 -8.11 -28.71
C LEU A 417 17.46 -7.24 -28.49
N SER A 418 18.64 -7.77 -28.77
CA SER A 418 19.91 -7.04 -28.65
C SER A 418 19.94 -5.82 -29.57
N LEU A 419 19.40 -5.95 -30.79
CA LEU A 419 19.30 -4.84 -31.74
C LEU A 419 18.35 -3.74 -31.25
N GLU A 420 17.21 -4.09 -30.66
CA GLU A 420 16.28 -3.10 -30.10
C GLU A 420 16.86 -2.39 -28.88
N ILE A 421 17.60 -3.10 -28.02
CA ILE A 421 18.34 -2.48 -26.92
C ILE A 421 19.39 -1.50 -27.47
N ALA A 422 20.12 -1.89 -28.52
CA ALA A 422 21.07 -1.01 -29.19
C ALA A 422 20.37 0.24 -29.76
N ALA A 423 19.22 0.08 -30.41
CA ALA A 423 18.41 1.19 -30.93
C ALA A 423 17.96 2.14 -29.81
N PHE A 424 17.52 1.60 -28.67
CA PHE A 424 17.17 2.39 -27.49
C PHE A 424 18.36 3.22 -27.00
N TYR A 425 19.54 2.64 -26.82
CA TYR A 425 20.71 3.37 -26.33
C TYR A 425 21.28 4.35 -27.36
N PHE A 426 21.20 4.02 -28.64
CA PHE A 426 21.52 4.95 -29.72
C PHE A 426 20.61 6.17 -29.69
N LEU A 427 19.29 5.96 -29.51
CA LEU A 427 18.34 7.05 -29.34
C LEU A 427 18.63 7.85 -28.06
N ALA A 428 18.92 7.18 -26.93
CA ALA A 428 19.31 7.82 -25.68
C ALA A 428 20.58 8.68 -25.84
N ARG A 429 21.55 8.22 -26.64
CA ARG A 429 22.76 8.98 -27.00
C ARG A 429 22.41 10.25 -27.77
N LEU A 430 21.54 10.17 -28.77
CA LEU A 430 21.10 11.32 -29.56
C LEU A 430 20.42 12.39 -28.68
N LEU A 431 19.67 11.95 -27.66
CA LEU A 431 18.92 12.85 -26.78
C LEU A 431 19.77 13.47 -25.66
N SER A 432 20.56 12.66 -24.94
CA SER A 432 21.29 13.11 -23.73
C SER A 432 22.72 13.59 -24.00
N ARG A 433 23.30 13.27 -25.17
CA ARG A 433 24.71 13.53 -25.52
C ARG A 433 25.75 12.92 -24.56
N GLN A 434 25.39 11.94 -23.73
CA GLN A 434 26.35 11.23 -22.86
C GLN A 434 27.07 10.12 -23.62
N ALA A 435 28.39 10.01 -23.47
CA ALA A 435 29.20 9.04 -24.22
C ALA A 435 28.92 7.58 -23.82
N VAL A 436 28.52 7.37 -22.56
CA VAL A 436 28.21 6.04 -21.99
C VAL A 436 27.17 5.29 -22.84
N HIS A 437 26.13 5.98 -23.32
CA HIS A 437 25.09 5.35 -24.14
C HIS A 437 25.61 4.85 -25.50
N LEU A 438 26.64 5.49 -26.05
CA LEU A 438 27.25 5.03 -27.30
C LEU A 438 27.97 3.69 -27.08
N TYR A 439 28.76 3.58 -26.01
CA TYR A 439 29.45 2.33 -25.66
C TYR A 439 28.46 1.18 -25.37
N LEU A 440 27.33 1.48 -24.71
CA LEU A 440 26.29 0.49 -24.48
C LEU A 440 25.63 0.06 -25.80
N ALA A 441 25.24 1.01 -26.65
CA ALA A 441 24.63 0.72 -27.94
C ALA A 441 25.55 -0.19 -28.78
N THR A 442 26.85 0.08 -28.79
CA THR A 442 27.81 -0.65 -29.61
C THR A 442 28.07 -2.06 -29.09
N GLY A 443 28.11 -2.22 -27.77
CA GLY A 443 28.14 -3.54 -27.13
C GLY A 443 26.91 -4.39 -27.52
N PHE A 444 25.72 -3.78 -27.55
CA PHE A 444 24.50 -4.50 -27.95
C PHE A 444 24.41 -4.75 -29.47
N VAL A 445 24.96 -3.89 -30.32
CA VAL A 445 25.12 -4.19 -31.76
C VAL A 445 26.06 -5.38 -31.96
N ALA A 446 27.18 -5.41 -31.24
CA ALA A 446 28.11 -6.53 -31.27
C ALA A 446 27.43 -7.84 -30.81
N ALA A 447 26.62 -7.79 -29.75
CA ALA A 447 25.82 -8.92 -29.29
C ALA A 447 24.77 -9.36 -30.34
N ALA A 448 24.09 -8.43 -31.00
CA ALA A 448 23.13 -8.74 -32.05
C ALA A 448 23.80 -9.45 -33.25
N ILE A 449 24.95 -8.95 -33.68
CA ILE A 449 25.76 -9.57 -34.75
C ILE A 449 26.23 -10.95 -34.34
N TRP A 450 26.73 -11.11 -33.10
CA TRP A 450 27.11 -12.42 -32.57
C TRP A 450 25.97 -13.44 -32.67
N GLN A 451 24.78 -13.06 -32.18
CA GLN A 451 23.60 -13.93 -32.22
C GLN A 451 23.19 -14.28 -33.65
N TYR A 452 23.26 -13.31 -34.57
CA TYR A 452 22.97 -13.55 -36.00
C TYR A 452 23.98 -14.51 -36.66
N LEU A 453 25.27 -14.39 -36.37
CA LEU A 453 26.30 -15.30 -36.86
C LEU A 453 26.11 -16.72 -36.33
N CYS A 454 25.76 -16.85 -35.05
CA CYS A 454 25.43 -18.13 -34.42
C CYS A 454 24.21 -18.78 -35.08
N TYR A 455 23.14 -17.99 -35.30
CA TYR A 455 21.94 -18.45 -35.99
C TYR A 455 22.26 -18.96 -37.41
N SER A 456 23.11 -18.23 -38.14
CA SER A 456 23.52 -18.55 -39.51
C SER A 456 24.48 -19.73 -39.61
N GLY A 457 24.92 -20.30 -38.48
CA GLY A 457 25.85 -21.43 -38.44
C GLY A 457 27.26 -21.08 -38.97
N ILE A 458 27.63 -19.80 -38.97
CA ILE A 458 28.95 -19.36 -39.45
C ILE A 458 30.02 -19.84 -38.46
N ALA A 459 31.11 -20.41 -39.00
CA ALA A 459 32.20 -20.94 -38.19
C ALA A 459 32.85 -19.84 -37.31
N PRO A 460 33.24 -20.15 -36.07
CA PRO A 460 33.84 -19.17 -35.14
C PRO A 460 35.10 -18.47 -35.65
N THR A 461 35.78 -19.06 -36.65
CA THR A 461 36.95 -18.47 -37.31
C THR A 461 36.67 -17.12 -37.95
N TYR A 462 35.44 -16.86 -38.36
CA TYR A 462 35.03 -15.59 -38.98
C TYR A 462 34.62 -14.52 -37.96
N TYR A 463 34.55 -14.83 -36.66
CA TYR A 463 34.08 -13.86 -35.67
C TYR A 463 35.09 -12.74 -35.43
N ALA A 464 36.36 -13.09 -35.24
CA ALA A 464 37.45 -12.13 -35.01
C ALA A 464 37.56 -11.03 -36.09
N PRO A 465 37.57 -11.33 -37.41
CA PRO A 465 37.64 -10.28 -38.43
C PRO A 465 36.39 -9.38 -38.45
N ILE A 466 35.19 -9.93 -38.19
CA ILE A 466 33.95 -9.15 -38.15
C ILE A 466 33.95 -8.16 -36.97
N PHE A 467 34.34 -8.61 -35.77
CA PHE A 467 34.45 -7.70 -34.62
C PHE A 467 35.59 -6.69 -34.76
N SER A 468 36.70 -7.05 -35.43
CA SER A 468 37.78 -6.12 -35.73
C SER A 468 37.33 -5.00 -36.67
N LEU A 469 36.55 -5.31 -37.70
CA LEU A 469 35.96 -4.31 -38.60
C LEU A 469 35.00 -3.38 -37.85
N LEU A 470 34.16 -3.96 -36.98
CA LEU A 470 33.21 -3.19 -36.19
C LEU A 470 33.89 -2.24 -35.20
N GLY A 471 34.96 -2.70 -34.55
CA GLY A 471 35.82 -1.86 -33.70
C GLY A 471 36.47 -0.72 -34.48
N GLY A 472 36.90 -0.97 -35.72
CA GLY A 472 37.49 0.05 -36.60
C GLY A 472 36.52 1.13 -37.08
N ILE A 473 35.21 0.82 -37.20
CA ILE A 473 34.16 1.81 -37.53
C ILE A 473 33.82 2.70 -36.33
N LEU A 474 34.13 2.24 -35.12
CA LEU A 474 33.76 2.86 -33.86
C LEU A 474 34.78 3.84 -33.29
N ILE A 475 36.02 3.76 -33.76
CA ILE A 475 37.11 4.71 -33.51
C ILE A 475 36.98 5.86 -34.51
#